data_AF-A0A1M5ZQ14-F1
#
_entry.id   AF-A0A1M5ZQ14-F1
#
_cell.length_a   1.000
_cell.length_b   1.000
_cell.length_c   1.000
_cell.angle_alpha   90.00
_cell.angle_beta   90.00
_cell.angle_gamma   90.00
#
_symmetry.space_group_name_H-M   'P 1'
#
loop_
_entity.id
_entity.type
_entity.pdbx_description
1 polymer ?
#
loop_
_entity_poly.entity_id
_entity_poly.type
_entity_poly.pdbx_seq_one_letter_code
_entity_poly.pdbx_strand_id
1 'polypeptide(L)'
;MVISGCTSSVIELSDDTDENNTDNVSQEENDNSNSSNSSDEKNSKADSESSSSDQNDNEDTMWDSPMAEYVPESPYPYYISFVNGEIATKSDDYYFSDYITGDYKYTCCDLSGDGIAELVLLTQEDDEEKLIVFTYDSDKGVISNSIACSFNSDCDYISKNGFVLLNSYKDESGNRYSGKTDDESYTQKISAILSTGSSIKGYSLFEWQRDAGSSEYDGPSEDVYDQIMEMASDQVTLSEGEKPEDMIPYLEECEKSFDDSIEEFKLFKQNGNGIFSNLGSADLPDNEYEDADEAYEAFINNETTVRCEYGIKAYDTYFSYIYGEKYSLSRWYDPDDSDTLETRYIDCGDDGSKELVISVTEELNYEPIESIYVISFYEGHLYLRFVTESSSRSYVSIGDNGDIYGGGSASDLIEIRDEAFLDSDIIFHYVYQLEMVSGEALKDYFPNVNDEPEELLTIYIYTIDGEEYHVPYYNFEEVTDEGEYTDFMKACEEQGISFSSQEDIDELIEE
;
A
#
# COMPACT_ATOMS: atom_id res chain seq x y z
N MET A 1 -21.70 6.10 25.33
CA MET A 1 -22.95 5.59 24.68
C MET A 1 -23.71 4.76 25.71
N VAL A 2 -25.04 4.64 25.66
CA VAL A 2 -25.80 3.77 26.59
C VAL A 2 -26.41 2.64 25.77
N ILE A 3 -25.77 1.47 25.79
CA ILE A 3 -26.26 0.26 25.12
C ILE A 3 -27.29 -0.40 26.05
N SER A 4 -28.55 -0.44 25.61
CA SER A 4 -29.66 -1.12 26.31
C SER A 4 -29.86 -2.49 25.66
N GLY A 5 -29.69 -3.55 26.44
CA GLY A 5 -29.67 -4.93 25.96
C GLY A 5 -31.01 -5.60 25.63
N CYS A 6 -30.79 -6.79 25.04
CA CYS A 6 -31.59 -8.01 24.99
C CYS A 6 -32.94 -8.03 24.24
N THR A 7 -33.07 -8.94 23.26
CA THR A 7 -33.72 -10.25 23.49
C THR A 7 -33.35 -11.28 22.41
N SER A 8 -32.85 -12.44 22.84
CA SER A 8 -32.79 -13.67 22.05
C SER A 8 -34.19 -14.16 21.65
N SER A 9 -34.27 -14.79 20.47
CA SER A 9 -35.20 -15.89 20.22
C SER A 9 -34.56 -16.93 19.32
N VAL A 10 -34.23 -18.07 19.91
CA VAL A 10 -34.02 -19.37 19.25
C VAL A 10 -35.38 -19.92 18.80
N ILE A 11 -35.44 -20.64 17.67
CA ILE A 11 -36.22 -21.87 17.36
C ILE A 11 -36.04 -22.14 15.84
N GLU A 12 -35.21 -23.11 15.47
CA GLU A 12 -35.47 -24.53 15.14
C GLU A 12 -35.76 -24.80 13.66
N LEU A 13 -34.85 -25.59 13.08
CA LEU A 13 -34.99 -26.34 11.84
C LEU A 13 -36.14 -27.34 11.92
N SER A 14 -36.95 -27.41 10.86
CA SER A 14 -37.62 -28.64 10.47
C SER A 14 -37.81 -28.70 8.95
N ASP A 15 -37.23 -29.74 8.38
CA ASP A 15 -37.39 -30.22 7.01
C ASP A 15 -38.81 -30.69 6.68
N ASP A 16 -39.03 -30.74 5.36
CA ASP A 16 -39.86 -31.66 4.59
C ASP A 16 -41.33 -31.35 4.30
N THR A 17 -41.51 -31.10 2.99
CA THR A 17 -42.42 -31.76 2.03
C THR A 17 -43.66 -31.05 1.52
N ASP A 18 -43.60 -30.85 0.19
CA ASP A 18 -44.64 -31.12 -0.82
C ASP A 18 -45.83 -30.14 -0.85
N GLU A 19 -46.17 -29.47 -1.96
CA GLU A 19 -46.40 -29.99 -3.30
C GLU A 19 -46.89 -28.82 -4.19
N ASN A 20 -46.54 -28.83 -5.49
CA ASN A 20 -47.31 -28.30 -6.65
C ASN A 20 -47.68 -26.78 -6.66
N ASN A 21 -47.50 -25.98 -7.72
CA ASN A 21 -47.54 -26.26 -9.15
C ASN A 21 -47.24 -24.95 -9.95
N THR A 22 -46.51 -25.07 -11.07
CA THR A 22 -46.68 -24.37 -12.37
C THR A 22 -46.75 -22.83 -12.49
N ASP A 23 -45.73 -22.27 -13.15
CA ASP A 23 -45.76 -21.54 -14.45
C ASP A 23 -46.95 -20.64 -14.78
N ASN A 24 -46.69 -19.33 -14.92
CA ASN A 24 -46.50 -18.61 -16.20
C ASN A 24 -46.92 -17.13 -16.12
N VAL A 25 -45.96 -16.24 -16.35
CA VAL A 25 -45.89 -15.21 -17.42
C VAL A 25 -47.15 -14.40 -17.78
N SER A 26 -46.87 -13.11 -18.05
CA SER A 26 -47.57 -12.12 -18.90
C SER A 26 -48.75 -11.37 -18.29
N GLN A 27 -49.07 -10.13 -18.68
CA GLN A 27 -48.47 -8.98 -19.38
C GLN A 27 -49.68 -8.03 -19.60
N GLU A 28 -49.43 -6.75 -19.87
CA GLU A 28 -50.37 -5.79 -20.52
C GLU A 28 -51.58 -5.31 -19.70
N GLU A 29 -52.09 -4.09 -19.83
CA GLU A 29 -51.70 -2.80 -20.45
C GLU A 29 -52.77 -1.78 -20.01
N ASN A 30 -52.42 -0.49 -20.07
CA ASN A 30 -53.28 0.67 -20.38
C ASN A 30 -54.50 1.00 -19.49
N ASP A 31 -54.53 2.21 -18.92
CA ASP A 31 -55.18 3.34 -19.61
C ASP A 31 -55.00 4.70 -18.92
N ASN A 32 -54.48 5.65 -19.71
CA ASN A 32 -54.85 7.07 -19.84
C ASN A 32 -55.44 7.86 -18.65
N SER A 33 -54.83 9.02 -18.38
CA SER A 33 -55.57 10.29 -18.32
C SER A 33 -54.74 11.49 -18.82
N ASN A 34 -55.28 12.13 -19.85
CA ASN A 34 -54.90 13.39 -20.47
C ASN A 34 -54.89 14.60 -19.52
N SER A 35 -53.97 15.55 -19.71
CA SER A 35 -54.34 16.98 -19.88
C SER A 35 -53.24 17.76 -20.62
N SER A 36 -53.66 18.71 -21.46
CA SER A 36 -52.92 19.26 -22.59
C SER A 36 -52.63 20.76 -22.45
N ASN A 37 -51.76 21.24 -23.36
CA ASN A 37 -51.55 22.61 -23.90
C ASN A 37 -50.51 23.50 -23.20
N SER A 38 -49.72 24.35 -23.86
CA SER A 38 -49.24 24.56 -25.25
C SER A 38 -48.56 25.95 -25.26
N SER A 39 -47.39 26.14 -25.90
CA SER A 39 -47.07 27.35 -26.70
C SER A 39 -45.67 27.32 -27.33
N ASP A 40 -45.63 27.00 -28.63
CA ASP A 40 -45.00 27.63 -29.79
C ASP A 40 -43.68 28.46 -29.71
N GLU A 41 -42.69 27.96 -30.49
CA GLU A 41 -41.90 28.57 -31.58
C GLU A 41 -41.13 29.91 -31.42
N LYS A 42 -39.80 29.88 -31.71
CA LYS A 42 -39.20 30.40 -32.98
C LYS A 42 -37.65 30.31 -33.09
N ASN A 43 -37.21 29.65 -34.17
CA ASN A 43 -36.08 29.91 -35.10
C ASN A 43 -34.90 30.84 -34.73
N SER A 44 -33.66 30.40 -34.99
CA SER A 44 -32.93 30.66 -36.26
C SER A 44 -31.58 29.94 -36.37
N LYS A 45 -31.30 29.34 -37.55
CA LYS A 45 -29.98 28.92 -38.04
C LYS A 45 -29.18 30.10 -38.59
N ALA A 46 -27.85 30.11 -38.44
CA ALA A 46 -26.88 30.38 -39.52
C ALA A 46 -25.43 30.19 -39.04
N ASP A 47 -24.64 29.55 -39.90
CA ASP A 47 -23.22 29.21 -39.78
C ASP A 47 -22.28 30.42 -39.70
N SER A 48 -21.13 30.24 -39.03
CA SER A 48 -19.84 30.77 -39.49
C SER A 48 -18.69 30.13 -38.72
N GLU A 49 -17.88 29.34 -39.42
CA GLU A 49 -16.50 29.03 -39.02
C GLU A 49 -15.68 30.33 -38.99
N SER A 50 -14.98 30.58 -37.88
CA SER A 50 -13.67 31.24 -37.93
C SER A 50 -12.84 30.85 -36.71
N SER A 51 -11.73 30.20 -36.99
CA SER A 51 -10.59 29.97 -36.12
C SER A 51 -10.18 31.21 -35.31
N SER A 52 -10.10 31.06 -33.99
CA SER A 52 -9.05 31.68 -33.19
C SER A 52 -8.76 30.76 -32.01
N SER A 53 -7.50 30.33 -31.97
CA SER A 53 -6.81 29.78 -30.82
C SER A 53 -7.05 30.66 -29.60
N ASP A 54 -7.80 30.13 -28.63
CA ASP A 54 -7.68 30.56 -27.25
C ASP A 54 -7.21 29.33 -26.48
N GLN A 55 -5.95 29.43 -26.04
CA GLN A 55 -5.36 28.57 -25.04
C GLN A 55 -6.30 28.61 -23.84
N ASN A 56 -6.89 27.48 -23.47
CA ASN A 56 -7.38 27.31 -22.12
C ASN A 56 -6.13 27.22 -21.25
N ASP A 57 -5.68 28.38 -20.80
CA ASP A 57 -5.03 28.51 -19.51
C ASP A 57 -6.12 28.13 -18.48
N ASN A 58 -6.34 26.83 -18.26
CA ASN A 58 -6.87 26.39 -16.99
C ASN A 58 -5.75 26.72 -16.01
N GLU A 59 -5.92 27.79 -15.24
CA GLU A 59 -5.36 27.81 -13.90
C GLU A 59 -5.99 26.58 -13.21
N ASP A 60 -5.30 25.44 -13.28
CA ASP A 60 -5.65 24.22 -12.58
C ASP A 60 -5.71 24.57 -11.09
N THR A 61 -6.91 24.89 -10.63
CA THR A 61 -7.20 25.04 -9.21
C THR A 61 -6.95 23.67 -8.59
N MET A 62 -5.78 23.58 -7.97
CA MET A 62 -5.31 22.54 -7.05
C MET A 62 -6.45 22.12 -6.13
N TRP A 63 -6.87 20.87 -6.25
CA TRP A 63 -7.86 20.25 -5.38
C TRP A 63 -7.15 19.63 -4.18
N ASP A 64 -7.76 19.76 -3.00
CA ASP A 64 -7.20 19.22 -1.78
C ASP A 64 -7.45 17.70 -1.72
N SER A 65 -6.45 16.95 -1.26
CA SER A 65 -6.63 15.52 -0.95
C SER A 65 -7.43 15.40 0.35
N PRO A 66 -8.32 14.42 0.54
CA PRO A 66 -8.97 14.24 1.84
C PRO A 66 -7.97 13.98 3.00
N MET A 67 -6.75 13.48 2.72
CA MET A 67 -5.61 13.43 3.64
C MET A 67 -4.52 14.48 3.35
N ALA A 68 -4.88 15.65 2.82
CA ALA A 68 -3.90 16.71 2.53
C ALA A 68 -3.06 17.08 3.76
N GLU A 69 -3.62 16.99 4.96
CA GLU A 69 -2.92 17.32 6.21
C GLU A 69 -1.97 16.21 6.73
N TYR A 70 -2.01 14.99 6.19
CA TYR A 70 -1.12 13.92 6.65
C TYR A 70 0.33 14.20 6.27
N VAL A 71 1.20 14.36 7.27
CA VAL A 71 2.65 14.53 7.10
C VAL A 71 3.32 13.35 7.81
N PRO A 72 4.13 12.54 7.11
CA PRO A 72 4.78 11.37 7.70
C PRO A 72 5.93 11.79 8.63
N GLU A 73 6.53 10.84 9.36
CA GLU A 73 7.70 11.15 10.20
C GLU A 73 8.93 11.49 9.33
N SER A 74 9.65 12.54 9.72
CA SER A 74 10.88 12.93 9.03
C SER A 74 11.99 11.89 9.22
N PRO A 75 12.68 11.47 8.13
CA PRO A 75 13.79 10.51 8.24
C PRO A 75 15.11 11.16 8.68
N TYR A 76 15.24 12.49 8.55
CA TYR A 76 16.53 13.17 8.70
C TYR A 76 17.16 13.09 10.10
N PRO A 77 16.41 13.15 11.23
CA PRO A 77 16.98 12.93 12.55
C PRO A 77 17.64 11.56 12.72
N TYR A 78 17.08 10.53 12.07
CA TYR A 78 17.63 9.18 12.06
C TYR A 78 18.87 9.10 11.17
N TYR A 79 18.84 9.70 9.98
CA TYR A 79 20.04 9.79 9.15
C TYR A 79 21.18 10.54 9.86
N ILE A 80 20.90 11.60 10.61
CA ILE A 80 21.91 12.29 11.42
C ILE A 80 22.46 11.35 12.50
N SER A 81 21.60 10.60 13.18
CA SER A 81 22.01 9.61 14.19
C SER A 81 22.89 8.50 13.58
N PHE A 82 22.56 8.06 12.37
CA PHE A 82 23.33 7.07 11.61
C PHE A 82 24.70 7.58 11.19
N VAL A 83 24.75 8.79 10.65
CA VAL A 83 25.99 9.47 10.26
C VAL A 83 26.91 9.70 11.46
N ASN A 84 26.35 9.99 12.64
CA ASN A 84 27.10 10.11 13.90
C ASN A 84 27.56 8.76 14.49
N GLY A 85 27.14 7.63 13.90
CA GLY A 85 27.47 6.29 14.38
C GLY A 85 26.72 5.87 15.65
N GLU A 86 25.54 6.46 15.89
CA GLU A 86 24.69 6.12 17.05
C GLU A 86 23.77 4.93 16.75
N ILE A 87 23.38 4.78 15.49
CA ILE A 87 22.61 3.64 14.99
C ILE A 87 23.40 2.95 13.87
N ALA A 88 23.15 1.66 13.70
CA ALA A 88 23.69 0.84 12.62
C ALA A 88 22.55 0.39 11.70
N THR A 89 22.89 0.00 10.49
CA THR A 89 21.95 -0.60 9.53
C THR A 89 21.46 -1.96 10.04
N LYS A 90 20.16 -2.21 9.92
CA LYS A 90 19.54 -3.50 10.33
C LYS A 90 20.01 -4.68 9.48
N SER A 91 20.40 -4.45 8.23
CA SER A 91 20.68 -5.53 7.27
C SER A 91 22.08 -6.15 7.42
N ASP A 92 23.06 -5.40 7.92
CA ASP A 92 24.46 -5.84 8.01
C ASP A 92 25.19 -5.34 9.28
N ASP A 93 24.50 -4.67 10.21
CA ASP A 93 25.03 -4.12 11.47
C ASP A 93 26.19 -3.12 11.26
N TYR A 94 26.21 -2.43 10.12
CA TYR A 94 27.25 -1.47 9.77
C TYR A 94 26.89 -0.05 10.21
N TYR A 95 27.90 0.68 10.65
CA TYR A 95 27.77 2.12 10.87
C TYR A 95 28.04 2.87 9.57
N PHE A 96 27.58 4.12 9.47
CA PHE A 96 27.78 4.91 8.26
C PHE A 96 29.26 5.02 7.86
N SER A 97 30.17 5.12 8.84
CA SER A 97 31.63 5.14 8.60
C SER A 97 32.19 3.89 7.93
N ASP A 98 31.53 2.75 8.05
CA ASP A 98 31.97 1.49 7.43
C ASP A 98 31.75 1.49 5.91
N TYR A 99 30.85 2.35 5.40
CA TYR A 99 30.59 2.53 3.97
C TYR A 99 31.49 3.58 3.30
N ILE A 100 32.20 4.39 4.08
CA ILE A 100 33.07 5.46 3.57
C ILE A 100 34.51 4.97 3.52
N THR A 101 34.97 4.66 2.31
CA THR A 101 36.34 4.20 2.00
C THR A 101 37.25 5.33 1.51
N GLY A 102 36.70 6.51 1.26
CA GLY A 102 37.39 7.69 0.71
C GLY A 102 36.42 8.84 0.49
N ASP A 103 36.72 9.70 -0.49
CA ASP A 103 35.79 10.75 -0.93
C ASP A 103 34.48 10.11 -1.41
N TYR A 104 33.36 10.72 -1.06
CA TYR A 104 32.03 10.21 -1.39
C TYR A 104 31.11 11.33 -1.84
N LYS A 105 30.03 10.94 -2.51
CA LYS A 105 28.96 11.84 -2.94
C LYS A 105 27.65 11.42 -2.29
N TYR A 106 26.79 12.38 -2.01
CA TYR A 106 25.52 12.09 -1.34
C TYR A 106 24.41 13.05 -1.73
N THR A 107 23.17 12.60 -1.55
CA THR A 107 21.95 13.40 -1.60
C THR A 107 20.84 12.67 -0.84
N CYS A 108 19.79 13.37 -0.46
CA CYS A 108 18.51 12.77 -0.14
C CYS A 108 17.58 12.92 -1.36
N CYS A 109 16.87 11.87 -1.72
CA CYS A 109 15.90 11.86 -2.82
C CYS A 109 14.87 10.77 -2.56
N ASP A 110 13.59 11.07 -2.78
CA ASP A 110 12.52 10.06 -2.77
C ASP A 110 12.68 9.16 -4.00
N LEU A 111 13.08 7.90 -3.79
CA LEU A 111 13.30 6.85 -4.78
C LEU A 111 12.31 5.69 -4.64
N SER A 112 11.48 5.70 -3.59
CA SER A 112 10.34 4.80 -3.38
C SER A 112 9.07 5.34 -4.03
N GLY A 113 8.97 6.67 -4.21
CA GLY A 113 7.78 7.36 -4.67
C GLY A 113 6.74 7.59 -3.56
N ASP A 114 7.14 7.50 -2.29
CA ASP A 114 6.29 7.68 -1.10
C ASP A 114 6.53 9.02 -0.40
N GLY A 115 7.30 9.94 -1.00
CA GLY A 115 7.60 11.25 -0.45
C GLY A 115 8.64 11.25 0.66
N ILE A 116 9.04 10.09 1.20
CA ILE A 116 10.12 9.98 2.18
C ILE A 116 11.45 9.82 1.46
N ALA A 117 12.25 10.88 1.50
CA ALA A 117 13.53 10.89 0.82
C ALA A 117 14.52 9.87 1.43
N GLU A 118 15.03 8.96 0.60
CA GLU A 118 16.14 8.10 0.98
C GLU A 118 17.48 8.82 0.97
N LEU A 119 18.37 8.40 1.88
CA LEU A 119 19.77 8.80 1.83
C LEU A 119 20.52 8.01 0.76
N VAL A 120 20.96 8.69 -0.28
CA VAL A 120 21.71 8.14 -1.40
C VAL A 120 23.19 8.43 -1.21
N LEU A 121 24.02 7.38 -1.29
CA LEU A 121 25.47 7.44 -1.17
C LEU A 121 26.12 6.84 -2.43
N LEU A 122 27.04 7.60 -3.01
CA LEU A 122 27.97 7.12 -4.05
C LEU A 122 29.38 7.13 -3.48
N THR A 123 30.00 5.96 -3.44
CA THR A 123 31.37 5.77 -2.92
C THR A 123 32.24 5.05 -3.94
N GLN A 124 33.55 5.22 -3.84
CA GLN A 124 34.52 4.51 -4.67
C GLN A 124 35.03 3.27 -3.92
N GLU A 125 34.82 2.09 -4.49
CA GLU A 125 35.37 0.82 -3.99
C GLU A 125 36.30 0.24 -5.06
N ASP A 126 37.62 0.30 -4.80
CA ASP A 126 38.66 -0.01 -5.78
C ASP A 126 38.51 0.81 -7.09
N ASP A 127 38.35 0.14 -8.24
CA ASP A 127 38.19 0.75 -9.57
C ASP A 127 36.71 0.91 -9.97
N GLU A 128 35.74 0.62 -9.08
CA GLU A 128 34.29 0.73 -9.34
C GLU A 128 33.61 1.76 -8.43
N GLU A 129 32.69 2.55 -9.00
CA GLU A 129 31.75 3.34 -8.21
C GLU A 129 30.64 2.42 -7.69
N LYS A 130 30.15 2.70 -6.48
CA LYS A 130 29.12 1.93 -5.80
C LYS A 130 28.02 2.86 -5.31
N LEU A 131 26.79 2.54 -5.68
CA LEU A 131 25.58 3.17 -5.18
C LEU A 131 25.05 2.38 -3.99
N ILE A 132 24.77 3.10 -2.91
CA ILE A 132 24.05 2.59 -1.74
C ILE A 132 22.91 3.55 -1.43
N VAL A 133 21.70 3.02 -1.30
CA VAL A 133 20.50 3.78 -0.90
C VAL A 133 20.04 3.26 0.45
N PHE A 134 19.87 4.17 1.39
CA PHE A 134 19.45 3.88 2.76
C PHE A 134 18.01 4.35 2.98
N THR A 135 17.15 3.42 3.38
CA THR A 135 15.74 3.68 3.73
C THR A 135 15.58 3.75 5.23
N TYR A 136 14.58 4.50 5.66
CA TYR A 136 14.16 4.61 7.05
C TYR A 136 12.75 4.01 7.18
N ASP A 137 12.61 3.03 8.07
CA ASP A 137 11.32 2.44 8.46
C ASP A 137 10.91 3.10 9.79
N SER A 138 9.92 4.01 9.71
CA SER A 138 9.44 4.79 10.86
C SER A 138 8.84 3.93 11.95
N ASP A 139 8.04 2.95 11.56
CA ASP A 139 7.34 2.05 12.48
C ASP A 139 8.32 1.27 13.35
N LYS A 140 9.48 0.92 12.80
CA LYS A 140 10.52 0.16 13.52
C LYS A 140 11.66 1.03 14.03
N GLY A 141 11.75 2.29 13.63
CA GLY A 141 12.87 3.18 13.95
C GLY A 141 14.23 2.65 13.45
N VAL A 142 14.26 1.99 12.28
CA VAL A 142 15.48 1.34 11.75
C VAL A 142 15.86 1.86 10.37
N ILE A 143 17.17 1.83 10.09
CA ILE A 143 17.72 2.10 8.75
C ILE A 143 18.15 0.80 8.10
N SER A 144 17.84 0.65 6.82
CA SER A 144 18.23 -0.50 6.00
C SER A 144 18.85 -0.05 4.68
N ASN A 145 19.64 -0.90 4.04
CA ASN A 145 20.06 -0.66 2.66
C ASN A 145 19.02 -1.24 1.68
N SER A 146 18.33 -0.37 0.95
CA SER A 146 17.37 -0.80 -0.06
C SER A 146 18.05 -1.12 -1.39
N ILE A 147 19.04 -0.32 -1.81
CA ILE A 147 19.80 -0.57 -3.04
C ILE A 147 21.29 -0.59 -2.70
N ALA A 148 22.01 -1.61 -3.19
CA ALA A 148 23.46 -1.70 -3.06
C ALA A 148 24.05 -2.39 -4.29
N CYS A 149 24.63 -1.62 -5.21
CA CYS A 149 25.11 -2.12 -6.50
C CYS A 149 26.28 -1.30 -7.05
N SER A 150 27.10 -1.88 -7.95
CA SER A 150 28.05 -1.04 -8.70
C SER A 150 27.30 -0.12 -9.65
N PHE A 151 27.73 1.13 -9.67
CA PHE A 151 27.16 2.23 -10.43
C PHE A 151 28.16 2.70 -11.47
N ASN A 152 27.67 3.16 -12.61
CA ASN A 152 28.49 3.65 -13.69
C ASN A 152 28.03 5.04 -14.10
N SER A 153 28.69 6.08 -13.58
CA SER A 153 28.32 7.48 -13.85
C SER A 153 28.34 7.89 -15.34
N ASP A 154 28.91 7.08 -16.25
CA ASP A 154 28.85 7.35 -17.70
C ASP A 154 27.50 7.03 -18.34
N CYS A 155 26.68 6.17 -17.71
CA CYS A 155 25.41 5.72 -18.28
C CYS A 155 24.27 5.48 -17.28
N ASP A 156 24.56 5.45 -15.99
CA ASP A 156 23.55 5.27 -14.94
C ASP A 156 23.07 6.62 -14.44
N TYR A 157 21.82 6.66 -13.98
CA TYR A 157 21.16 7.90 -13.57
C TYR A 157 20.46 7.71 -12.23
N ILE A 158 20.56 8.73 -11.38
CA ILE A 158 19.70 8.87 -10.19
C ILE A 158 18.71 9.98 -10.52
N SER A 159 17.46 9.60 -10.79
CA SER A 159 16.43 10.49 -11.32
C SER A 159 15.74 11.28 -10.22
N LYS A 160 15.44 12.56 -10.46
CA LYS A 160 14.54 13.34 -9.60
C LYS A 160 13.10 12.83 -9.60
N ASN A 161 12.74 11.98 -10.57
CA ASN A 161 11.41 11.43 -10.72
C ASN A 161 11.18 10.15 -9.88
N GLY A 162 12.13 9.81 -9.00
CA GLY A 162 11.99 8.78 -7.99
C GLY A 162 12.35 7.38 -8.42
N PHE A 163 13.48 7.22 -9.11
CA PHE A 163 14.06 5.92 -9.42
C PHE A 163 15.54 6.03 -9.81
N VAL A 164 16.22 4.89 -9.81
CA VAL A 164 17.58 4.74 -10.33
C VAL A 164 17.53 3.98 -11.65
N LEU A 165 18.15 4.52 -12.70
CA LEU A 165 18.31 3.82 -13.98
C LEU A 165 19.70 3.19 -14.05
N LEU A 166 19.77 1.86 -14.05
CA LEU A 166 21.02 1.11 -14.16
C LEU A 166 21.16 0.45 -15.53
N ASN A 167 22.34 0.59 -16.11
CA ASN A 167 22.73 -0.04 -17.37
C ASN A 167 23.82 -1.08 -17.10
N SER A 168 23.54 -2.32 -17.50
CA SER A 168 24.47 -3.44 -17.40
C SER A 168 24.79 -3.99 -18.79
N TYR A 169 26.08 -4.15 -19.07
CA TYR A 169 26.58 -4.76 -20.29
C TYR A 169 27.34 -6.04 -19.94
N LYS A 170 27.02 -7.16 -20.58
CA LYS A 170 27.70 -8.45 -20.36
C LYS A 170 28.17 -9.06 -21.68
N ASP A 171 29.41 -9.54 -21.71
CA ASP A 171 29.95 -10.25 -22.87
C ASP A 171 29.33 -11.66 -23.03
N GLU A 172 29.65 -12.35 -24.13
CA GLU A 172 29.21 -13.74 -24.38
C GLU A 172 29.62 -14.74 -23.28
N SER A 173 30.63 -14.40 -22.46
CA SER A 173 31.10 -15.22 -21.34
C SER A 173 30.43 -14.85 -20.01
N GLY A 174 29.54 -13.85 -20.00
CA GLY A 174 28.84 -13.34 -18.83
C GLY A 174 29.64 -12.35 -17.98
N ASN A 175 30.80 -11.88 -18.44
CA ASN A 175 31.59 -10.89 -17.72
C ASN A 175 30.98 -9.50 -17.91
N ARG A 176 30.90 -8.72 -16.83
CA ARG A 176 30.40 -7.34 -16.86
C ARG A 176 31.41 -6.43 -17.54
N TYR A 177 30.91 -5.51 -18.38
CA TYR A 177 31.66 -4.39 -18.92
C TYR A 177 31.28 -3.12 -18.16
N SER A 178 32.30 -2.42 -17.66
CA SER A 178 32.17 -1.13 -16.98
C SER A 178 32.36 -0.03 -18.02
N GLY A 179 31.31 0.77 -18.24
CA GLY A 179 31.25 1.81 -19.27
C GLY A 179 29.99 1.69 -20.15
N LYS A 180 29.75 2.71 -20.98
CA LYS A 180 28.72 2.65 -22.02
C LYS A 180 29.29 1.97 -23.28
N THR A 181 28.51 1.09 -23.90
CA THR A 181 28.85 0.50 -25.20
C THR A 181 27.61 0.29 -26.06
N ASP A 182 27.76 0.53 -27.36
CA ASP A 182 26.75 0.23 -28.38
C ASP A 182 27.09 -1.06 -29.16
N ASP A 183 28.13 -1.78 -28.72
CA ASP A 183 28.58 -3.01 -29.37
C ASP A 183 27.54 -4.12 -29.22
N GLU A 184 26.99 -4.55 -30.35
CA GLU A 184 25.98 -5.61 -30.42
C GLU A 184 26.48 -6.96 -29.91
N SER A 185 27.78 -7.17 -29.67
CA SER A 185 28.30 -8.39 -29.05
C SER A 185 28.04 -8.51 -27.54
N TYR A 186 27.52 -7.46 -26.90
CA TYR A 186 27.14 -7.47 -25.49
C TYR A 186 25.64 -7.64 -25.32
N THR A 187 25.25 -8.45 -24.35
CA THR A 187 23.89 -8.39 -23.80
C THR A 187 23.77 -7.12 -22.96
N GLN A 188 22.80 -6.28 -23.29
CA GLN A 188 22.49 -5.06 -22.58
C GLN A 188 21.22 -5.25 -21.75
N LYS A 189 21.26 -4.82 -20.49
CA LYS A 189 20.13 -4.79 -19.58
C LYS A 189 19.98 -3.39 -19.00
N ILE A 190 18.79 -2.85 -19.04
CA ILE A 190 18.42 -1.53 -18.53
C ILE A 190 17.32 -1.76 -17.50
N SER A 191 17.55 -1.29 -16.28
CA SER A 191 16.60 -1.48 -15.17
C SER A 191 16.28 -0.14 -14.52
N ALA A 192 15.00 0.21 -14.47
CA ALA A 192 14.48 1.28 -13.61
C ALA A 192 14.17 0.66 -12.25
N ILE A 193 14.97 0.99 -11.24
CA ILE A 193 14.91 0.41 -9.91
C ILE A 193 14.33 1.43 -8.95
N LEU A 194 13.32 1.01 -8.20
CA LEU A 194 12.80 1.78 -7.08
C LEU A 194 13.40 1.25 -5.79
N SER A 195 13.57 2.16 -4.85
CA SER A 195 13.80 1.80 -3.45
C SER A 195 12.50 1.22 -2.90
N THR A 196 12.60 0.21 -2.05
CA THR A 196 11.45 -0.17 -1.21
C THR A 196 11.65 0.56 0.11
N GLY A 197 10.69 1.36 0.58
CA GLY A 197 10.73 2.06 1.87
C GLY A 197 10.86 1.14 3.11
N SER A 198 11.26 -0.12 2.92
CA SER A 198 11.46 -1.17 3.93
C SER A 198 12.84 -1.83 3.76
N SER A 199 13.11 -2.87 4.56
CA SER A 199 14.35 -3.65 4.51
C SER A 199 14.48 -4.61 3.32
N ILE A 200 13.53 -4.58 2.38
CA ILE A 200 13.59 -5.38 1.16
C ILE A 200 14.60 -4.74 0.21
N LYS A 201 15.24 -5.53 -0.65
CA LYS A 201 16.10 -4.97 -1.70
C LYS A 201 15.20 -4.36 -2.77
N GLY A 202 15.56 -3.16 -3.24
CA GLY A 202 14.88 -2.46 -4.33
C GLY A 202 14.61 -3.39 -5.51
N TYR A 203 13.50 -3.16 -6.19
CA TYR A 203 13.04 -4.00 -7.28
C TYR A 203 13.08 -3.24 -8.61
N SER A 204 13.33 -3.97 -9.69
CA SER A 204 13.18 -3.43 -11.03
C SER A 204 11.70 -3.26 -11.32
N LEU A 205 11.23 -2.02 -11.41
CA LEU A 205 9.86 -1.73 -11.85
C LEU A 205 9.73 -1.97 -13.35
N PHE A 206 10.70 -1.49 -14.13
CA PHE A 206 10.78 -1.74 -15.56
C PHE A 206 12.15 -2.30 -15.92
N GLU A 207 12.16 -3.26 -16.85
CA GLU A 207 13.38 -3.90 -17.31
C GLU A 207 13.33 -4.13 -18.82
N TRP A 208 14.38 -3.69 -19.51
CA TRP A 208 14.61 -3.99 -20.92
C TRP A 208 15.89 -4.79 -21.07
N GLN A 209 15.85 -5.84 -21.88
CA GLN A 209 17.00 -6.65 -22.22
C GLN A 209 17.16 -6.80 -23.73
N ARG A 210 18.36 -6.51 -24.24
CA ARG A 210 18.75 -6.79 -25.61
C ARG A 210 19.90 -7.80 -25.58
N ASP A 211 19.65 -8.98 -26.12
CA ASP A 211 20.68 -10.03 -26.19
C ASP A 211 21.77 -9.70 -27.21
N ALA A 212 22.98 -10.22 -26.95
CA ALA A 212 24.09 -10.11 -27.88
C ALA A 212 23.70 -10.62 -29.29
N GLY A 213 23.91 -9.79 -30.30
CA GLY A 213 23.58 -10.02 -31.71
C GLY A 213 22.12 -9.70 -32.06
N SER A 214 21.31 -9.25 -31.10
CA SER A 214 19.94 -8.77 -31.32
C SER A 214 19.92 -7.26 -31.59
N SER A 215 18.99 -6.84 -32.44
CA SER A 215 18.67 -5.42 -32.66
C SER A 215 17.49 -4.93 -31.83
N GLU A 216 16.76 -5.84 -31.16
CA GLU A 216 15.50 -5.55 -30.46
C GLU A 216 15.65 -5.82 -28.96
N TYR A 217 15.01 -4.97 -28.16
CA TYR A 217 14.83 -5.19 -26.72
C TYR A 217 13.59 -6.05 -26.48
N ASP A 218 13.71 -6.97 -25.53
CA ASP A 218 12.60 -7.57 -24.80
C ASP A 218 12.29 -6.70 -23.57
N GLY A 219 11.01 -6.54 -23.22
CA GLY A 219 10.57 -5.67 -22.12
C GLY A 219 9.33 -4.83 -22.44
N PRO A 220 9.04 -3.80 -21.62
CA PRO A 220 7.94 -2.85 -21.87
C PRO A 220 8.05 -2.15 -23.23
N SER A 221 6.96 -1.51 -23.67
CA SER A 221 6.89 -0.84 -24.97
C SER A 221 7.94 0.26 -25.16
N GLU A 222 8.20 0.63 -26.42
CA GLU A 222 9.10 1.73 -26.79
C GLU A 222 8.63 3.07 -26.20
N ASP A 223 7.32 3.30 -26.11
CA ASP A 223 6.76 4.52 -25.51
C ASP A 223 7.10 4.62 -24.00
N VAL A 224 7.01 3.50 -23.26
CA VAL A 224 7.43 3.45 -21.85
C VAL A 224 8.93 3.66 -21.73
N TYR A 225 9.71 3.04 -22.62
CA TYR A 225 11.16 3.22 -22.65
C TYR A 225 11.55 4.69 -22.83
N ASP A 226 10.97 5.37 -23.82
CA ASP A 226 11.26 6.77 -24.11
C ASP A 226 10.87 7.68 -22.94
N GLN A 227 9.72 7.43 -22.32
CA GLN A 227 9.27 8.17 -21.13
C GLN A 227 10.21 7.98 -19.94
N ILE A 228 10.61 6.74 -19.63
CA ILE A 228 11.57 6.46 -18.55
C ILE A 228 12.92 7.13 -18.82
N MET A 229 13.41 7.08 -20.06
CA MET A 229 14.68 7.71 -20.44
C MET A 229 14.64 9.24 -20.33
N GLU A 230 13.52 9.87 -20.73
CA GLU A 230 13.30 11.31 -20.55
C GLU A 230 13.32 11.69 -19.08
N MET A 231 12.56 10.98 -18.24
CA MET A 231 12.54 11.23 -16.79
C MET A 231 13.91 11.01 -16.14
N ALA A 232 14.64 9.95 -16.53
CA ALA A 232 15.97 9.63 -15.99
C ALA A 232 17.01 10.71 -16.31
N SER A 233 16.82 11.46 -17.40
CA SER A 233 17.72 12.54 -17.79
C SER A 233 17.69 13.74 -16.83
N ASP A 234 16.60 13.90 -16.07
CA ASP A 234 16.52 14.90 -14.99
C ASP A 234 17.15 14.35 -13.70
N GLN A 235 18.46 14.56 -13.56
CA GLN A 235 19.25 13.98 -12.47
C GLN A 235 19.21 14.82 -11.18
N VAL A 236 19.33 14.12 -10.06
CA VAL A 236 19.62 14.73 -8.75
C VAL A 236 20.97 15.45 -8.75
N THR A 237 21.12 16.43 -7.86
CA THR A 237 22.41 17.09 -7.62
C THR A 237 23.08 16.47 -6.40
N LEU A 238 24.29 15.97 -6.58
CA LEU A 238 25.06 15.33 -5.51
C LEU A 238 25.99 16.34 -4.83
N SER A 239 26.02 16.29 -3.49
CA SER A 239 27.02 16.98 -2.67
C SER A 239 28.24 16.08 -2.49
N GLU A 240 29.41 16.67 -2.23
CA GLU A 240 30.67 15.96 -1.99
C GLU A 240 31.03 15.97 -0.49
N GLY A 241 31.57 14.88 0.02
CA GLY A 241 32.05 14.74 1.40
C GLY A 241 33.36 13.94 1.49
N GLU A 242 34.15 14.21 2.53
CA GLU A 242 35.40 13.47 2.83
C GLU A 242 35.28 12.66 4.14
N LYS A 243 34.43 13.11 5.07
CA LYS A 243 34.18 12.45 6.36
C LYS A 243 32.69 12.39 6.65
N PRO A 244 32.22 11.39 7.40
CA PRO A 244 30.81 11.25 7.78
C PRO A 244 30.10 12.57 8.13
N GLU A 245 30.74 13.39 8.99
CA GLU A 245 30.12 14.58 9.54
C GLU A 245 29.90 15.71 8.52
N ASP A 246 30.52 15.64 7.34
CA ASP A 246 30.37 16.63 6.27
C ASP A 246 28.94 16.68 5.72
N MET A 247 28.18 15.58 5.89
CA MET A 247 26.78 15.47 5.47
C MET A 247 25.79 16.13 6.45
N ILE A 248 26.15 16.29 7.73
CA ILE A 248 25.21 16.75 8.77
C ILE A 248 24.56 18.10 8.43
N PRO A 249 25.29 19.14 7.97
CA PRO A 249 24.67 20.42 7.63
C PRO A 249 23.61 20.32 6.52
N TYR A 250 23.79 19.40 5.58
CA TYR A 250 22.82 19.12 4.51
C TYR A 250 21.56 18.47 5.08
N LEU A 251 21.70 17.43 5.91
CA LEU A 251 20.55 16.77 6.56
C LEU A 251 19.77 17.74 7.47
N GLU A 252 20.48 18.61 8.19
CA GLU A 252 19.84 19.66 9.00
C GLU A 252 19.11 20.73 8.16
N GLU A 253 19.50 20.94 6.91
CA GLU A 253 18.79 21.82 5.97
C GLU A 253 17.53 21.14 5.46
N CYS A 254 17.64 19.87 5.05
CA CYS A 254 16.50 19.06 4.61
C CYS A 254 15.44 18.92 5.70
N GLU A 255 15.84 18.70 6.96
CA GLU A 255 14.93 18.65 8.11
C GLU A 255 14.13 19.96 8.28
N LYS A 256 14.76 21.11 8.06
CA LYS A 256 14.07 22.40 8.21
C LYS A 256 13.03 22.66 7.12
N SER A 257 13.14 21.97 5.98
CA SER A 257 12.24 22.12 4.83
C SER A 257 11.38 20.87 4.60
N PHE A 258 11.33 19.94 5.55
CA PHE A 258 10.67 18.65 5.33
C PHE A 258 9.17 18.80 5.04
N ASP A 259 8.44 19.55 5.88
CA ASP A 259 7.01 19.78 5.68
C ASP A 259 6.72 20.42 4.31
N ASP A 260 7.48 21.46 3.93
CA ASP A 260 7.36 22.10 2.62
C ASP A 260 7.66 21.11 1.47
N SER A 261 8.65 20.23 1.64
CA SER A 261 9.01 19.22 0.64
C SER A 261 7.95 18.14 0.44
N ILE A 262 7.22 17.77 1.50
CA ILE A 262 6.11 16.82 1.43
C ILE A 262 4.94 17.44 0.65
N GLU A 263 4.62 18.70 0.90
CA GLU A 263 3.57 19.41 0.15
C GLU A 263 3.93 19.59 -1.33
N GLU A 264 5.20 19.94 -1.62
CA GLU A 264 5.70 19.98 -3.00
C GLU A 264 5.63 18.61 -3.69
N PHE A 265 5.99 17.54 -2.99
CA PHE A 265 5.87 16.16 -3.49
C PHE A 265 4.42 15.79 -3.78
N LYS A 266 3.50 16.07 -2.85
CA LYS A 266 2.08 15.76 -3.02
C LYS A 266 1.53 16.41 -4.28
N LEU A 267 1.78 17.71 -4.43
CA LEU A 267 1.40 18.49 -5.60
C LEU A 267 2.03 17.96 -6.89
N PHE A 268 3.32 17.59 -6.85
CA PHE A 268 4.02 17.04 -8.01
C PHE A 268 3.34 15.76 -8.52
N LYS A 269 2.98 14.85 -7.62
CA LYS A 269 2.28 13.58 -7.93
C LYS A 269 0.81 13.80 -8.31
N GLN A 270 0.10 14.73 -7.68
CA GLN A 270 -1.28 15.09 -8.06
C GLN A 270 -1.38 15.58 -9.51
N ASN A 271 -0.37 16.30 -9.97
CA ASN A 271 -0.25 16.74 -11.37
C ASN A 271 0.14 15.60 -12.34
N GLY A 272 0.24 14.36 -11.87
CA GLY A 272 0.57 13.20 -12.70
C GLY A 272 2.04 13.14 -13.12
N ASN A 273 2.93 13.80 -12.38
CA ASN A 273 4.38 13.75 -12.63
C ASN A 273 5.07 12.68 -11.78
N GLY A 274 6.29 12.31 -12.16
CA GLY A 274 7.09 11.30 -11.49
C GLY A 274 6.89 9.89 -12.05
N ILE A 275 7.55 8.90 -11.45
CA ILE A 275 7.37 7.50 -11.84
C ILE A 275 6.07 6.92 -11.27
N PHE A 276 5.41 6.07 -12.08
CA PHE A 276 4.22 5.31 -11.72
C PHE A 276 4.37 3.88 -12.22
N SER A 277 3.79 2.91 -11.51
CA SER A 277 3.85 1.50 -11.92
C SER A 277 2.89 1.20 -13.07
N ASN A 278 1.75 1.88 -13.08
CA ASN A 278 0.66 1.75 -14.02
C ASN A 278 0.64 2.93 -15.00
N LEU A 279 1.58 2.90 -15.94
CA LEU A 279 1.60 3.86 -17.06
C LEU A 279 0.47 3.58 -18.07
N GLY A 280 -0.15 2.39 -18.02
CA GLY A 280 -1.15 1.95 -18.99
C GLY A 280 -2.57 2.42 -18.73
N SER A 281 -2.86 3.06 -17.59
CA SER A 281 -4.13 3.73 -17.32
C SER A 281 -4.13 5.22 -17.72
N ALA A 282 -3.00 5.73 -18.27
CA ALA A 282 -2.85 7.12 -18.68
C ALA A 282 -3.86 7.58 -19.74
N ASP A 283 -4.48 6.65 -20.47
CA ASP A 283 -5.46 6.96 -21.52
C ASP A 283 -6.88 7.27 -20.99
N LEU A 284 -7.20 6.88 -19.76
CA LEU A 284 -8.50 7.20 -19.14
C LEU A 284 -8.43 8.52 -18.38
N PRO A 285 -9.46 9.37 -18.50
CA PRO A 285 -9.47 10.65 -17.83
C PRO A 285 -9.76 10.51 -16.34
N ASP A 286 -9.15 11.39 -15.56
CA ASP A 286 -9.49 11.67 -14.16
C ASP A 286 -10.42 12.89 -14.18
N ASN A 287 -11.72 12.62 -14.34
CA ASN A 287 -12.72 13.68 -14.51
C ASN A 287 -13.12 14.24 -13.14
N GLU A 288 -13.49 15.52 -13.12
CA GLU A 288 -14.19 16.14 -12.01
C GLU A 288 -15.70 15.90 -12.16
N TYR A 289 -16.36 15.49 -11.07
CA TYR A 289 -17.80 15.20 -11.01
C TYR A 289 -18.53 16.10 -10.02
N GLU A 290 -19.81 16.39 -10.24
CA GLU A 290 -20.60 17.22 -9.32
C GLU A 290 -21.03 16.46 -8.05
N ASP A 291 -21.19 15.14 -8.14
CA ASP A 291 -21.62 14.28 -7.05
C ASP A 291 -20.99 12.87 -7.10
N ALA A 292 -21.01 12.21 -5.94
CA ALA A 292 -20.37 10.91 -5.74
C ALA A 292 -21.03 9.79 -6.57
N ASP A 293 -22.37 9.78 -6.69
CA ASP A 293 -23.09 8.73 -7.41
C ASP A 293 -22.70 8.71 -8.89
N GLU A 294 -22.61 9.89 -9.53
CA GLU A 294 -22.14 9.99 -10.92
C GLU A 294 -20.69 9.52 -11.09
N ALA A 295 -19.81 9.92 -10.16
CA ALA A 295 -18.40 9.53 -10.18
C ALA A 295 -18.24 8.00 -10.05
N TYR A 296 -18.93 7.39 -9.09
CA TYR A 296 -18.90 5.95 -8.84
C TYR A 296 -19.42 5.15 -10.02
N GLU A 297 -20.55 5.56 -10.61
CA GLU A 297 -21.09 4.92 -11.82
C GLU A 297 -20.12 5.04 -13.00
N ALA A 298 -19.48 6.19 -13.19
CA ALA A 298 -18.48 6.36 -14.23
C ALA A 298 -17.26 5.44 -14.02
N PHE A 299 -16.82 5.26 -12.78
CA PHE A 299 -15.72 4.34 -12.46
C PHE A 299 -16.10 2.88 -12.73
N ILE A 300 -17.29 2.45 -12.28
CA ILE A 300 -17.81 1.10 -12.51
C ILE A 300 -17.96 0.80 -14.01
N ASN A 301 -18.30 1.80 -14.81
CA ASN A 301 -18.37 1.69 -16.27
C ASN A 301 -17.01 1.86 -16.98
N ASN A 302 -15.92 1.99 -16.22
CA ASN A 302 -14.56 2.15 -16.72
C ASN A 302 -14.39 3.40 -17.62
N GLU A 303 -15.08 4.48 -17.27
CA GLU A 303 -15.07 5.79 -17.96
C GLU A 303 -14.17 6.81 -17.27
N THR A 304 -13.75 6.52 -16.02
CA THR A 304 -12.78 7.32 -15.26
C THR A 304 -11.85 6.44 -14.43
N THR A 305 -10.96 7.08 -13.68
CA THR A 305 -9.97 6.43 -12.82
C THR A 305 -10.15 6.85 -11.38
N VAL A 306 -9.72 6.00 -10.46
CA VAL A 306 -9.45 6.38 -9.07
C VAL A 306 -7.97 6.63 -8.86
N ARG A 307 -7.65 7.53 -7.94
CA ARG A 307 -6.26 7.86 -7.60
C ARG A 307 -5.86 7.22 -6.28
N CYS A 308 -4.65 6.67 -6.22
CA CYS A 308 -4.06 6.23 -4.97
C CYS A 308 -3.69 7.44 -4.10
N GLU A 309 -4.29 7.51 -2.93
CA GLU A 309 -4.03 8.57 -1.97
C GLU A 309 -2.77 8.34 -1.13
N TYR A 310 -2.28 9.42 -0.54
CA TYR A 310 -1.10 9.43 0.30
C TYR A 310 -1.47 8.79 1.64
N GLY A 311 -0.76 7.72 2.02
CA GLY A 311 -1.04 7.00 3.26
C GLY A 311 -2.21 6.02 3.19
N ILE A 312 -2.58 5.50 2.00
CA ILE A 312 -3.47 4.33 1.92
C ILE A 312 -2.90 3.23 2.82
N LYS A 313 -3.74 2.73 3.73
CA LYS A 313 -3.41 1.55 4.51
C LYS A 313 -3.76 0.31 3.68
N ALA A 314 -2.73 -0.45 3.33
CA ALA A 314 -2.86 -1.83 2.89
C ALA A 314 -2.97 -2.72 4.15
N TYR A 315 -4.06 -3.47 4.27
CA TYR A 315 -4.30 -4.44 5.35
C TYR A 315 -4.38 -5.84 4.75
N ASP A 316 -3.60 -6.81 5.27
CA ASP A 316 -3.60 -8.19 4.79
C ASP A 316 -3.49 -8.38 3.26
N THR A 317 -2.80 -7.48 2.56
CA THR A 317 -2.61 -7.50 1.11
C THR A 317 -1.17 -7.18 0.72
N TYR A 318 -0.75 -7.67 -0.44
CA TYR A 318 0.49 -7.26 -1.12
C TYR A 318 0.27 -6.15 -2.14
N PHE A 319 -0.84 -5.41 -2.06
CA PHE A 319 -1.17 -4.33 -2.97
C PHE A 319 -0.06 -3.28 -3.00
N SER A 320 0.69 -3.28 -4.09
CA SER A 320 1.76 -2.32 -4.34
C SER A 320 1.18 -1.15 -5.11
N TYR A 321 1.41 0.06 -4.62
CA TYR A 321 1.04 1.30 -5.30
C TYR A 321 2.11 2.37 -5.08
N ILE A 322 2.13 3.36 -5.97
CA ILE A 322 2.85 4.61 -5.79
C ILE A 322 1.82 5.71 -5.55
N TYR A 323 2.10 6.65 -4.65
CA TYR A 323 1.17 7.77 -4.42
C TYR A 323 0.87 8.52 -5.73
N GLY A 324 -0.40 8.88 -5.93
CA GLY A 324 -0.88 9.60 -7.12
C GLY A 324 -1.13 8.70 -8.33
N GLU A 325 -0.80 7.41 -8.24
CA GLU A 325 -1.06 6.44 -9.30
C GLU A 325 -2.56 6.29 -9.56
N LYS A 326 -2.92 6.05 -10.82
CA LYS A 326 -4.31 5.96 -11.25
C LYS A 326 -4.66 4.53 -11.63
N TYR A 327 -5.82 4.07 -11.19
CA TYR A 327 -6.36 2.77 -11.52
C TYR A 327 -7.74 2.92 -12.15
N SER A 328 -8.03 2.05 -13.12
CA SER A 328 -9.36 1.88 -13.68
C SER A 328 -9.91 0.54 -13.22
N LEU A 329 -11.23 0.34 -13.26
CA LEU A 329 -11.81 -0.94 -12.87
C LEU A 329 -11.23 -2.11 -13.69
N SER A 330 -10.99 -1.90 -14.99
CA SER A 330 -10.38 -2.89 -15.88
C SER A 330 -8.93 -3.27 -15.53
N ARG A 331 -8.31 -2.59 -14.55
CA ARG A 331 -7.01 -2.99 -14.00
C ARG A 331 -7.12 -3.93 -12.83
N TRP A 332 -8.25 -3.93 -12.13
CA TRP A 332 -8.51 -4.81 -11.00
C TRP A 332 -9.39 -6.00 -11.38
N TYR A 333 -10.15 -5.88 -12.46
CA TYR A 333 -11.10 -6.88 -12.90
C TYR A 333 -10.93 -7.18 -14.38
N ASP A 334 -10.62 -8.43 -14.70
CA ASP A 334 -10.67 -8.97 -16.05
C ASP A 334 -11.78 -10.04 -16.11
N PRO A 335 -12.85 -9.84 -16.91
CA PRO A 335 -13.93 -10.83 -17.04
C PRO A 335 -13.49 -12.23 -17.48
N ASP A 336 -12.32 -12.36 -18.11
CA ASP A 336 -11.78 -13.65 -18.55
C ASP A 336 -11.01 -14.39 -17.42
N ASP A 337 -10.49 -13.65 -16.43
CA ASP A 337 -9.63 -14.19 -15.35
C ASP A 337 -10.26 -14.07 -13.94
N SER A 338 -11.28 -13.24 -13.75
CA SER A 338 -11.98 -13.01 -12.47
C SER A 338 -13.33 -13.74 -12.40
N ASP A 339 -13.68 -14.28 -11.24
CA ASP A 339 -14.92 -15.03 -11.00
C ASP A 339 -16.11 -14.12 -10.71
N THR A 340 -15.91 -13.10 -9.86
CA THR A 340 -16.97 -12.19 -9.42
C THR A 340 -16.47 -10.77 -9.28
N LEU A 341 -17.36 -9.82 -9.57
CA LEU A 341 -17.23 -8.41 -9.23
C LEU A 341 -18.48 -8.02 -8.42
N GLU A 342 -18.29 -7.64 -7.17
CA GLU A 342 -19.34 -7.11 -6.31
C GLU A 342 -19.08 -5.64 -5.98
N THR A 343 -20.13 -4.83 -5.98
CA THR A 343 -20.06 -3.41 -5.63
C THR A 343 -21.15 -3.10 -4.62
N ARG A 344 -20.82 -2.30 -3.60
CA ARG A 344 -21.79 -1.82 -2.60
C ARG A 344 -21.34 -0.50 -1.99
N TYR A 345 -22.26 0.17 -1.31
CA TYR A 345 -22.00 1.42 -0.62
C TYR A 345 -21.92 1.18 0.89
N ILE A 346 -20.94 1.81 1.54
CA ILE A 346 -20.79 1.87 3.00
C ILE A 346 -20.81 3.34 3.46
N ASP A 347 -20.93 3.57 4.77
CA ASP A 347 -20.97 4.89 5.39
C ASP A 347 -20.18 4.84 6.69
N CYS A 348 -18.86 5.05 6.56
CA CYS A 348 -17.94 4.86 7.67
C CYS A 348 -18.17 5.89 8.80
N GLY A 349 -18.65 7.09 8.46
CA GLY A 349 -18.90 8.18 9.41
C GLY A 349 -20.28 8.20 10.06
N ASP A 350 -21.23 7.37 9.60
CA ASP A 350 -22.68 7.53 9.84
C ASP A 350 -23.16 8.97 9.61
N ASP A 351 -22.54 9.65 8.62
CA ASP A 351 -22.78 11.06 8.30
C ASP A 351 -23.58 11.23 7.00
N GLY A 352 -23.83 10.11 6.30
CA GLY A 352 -24.56 10.06 5.04
C GLY A 352 -23.69 10.23 3.81
N SER A 353 -22.39 10.50 3.96
CA SER A 353 -21.40 10.33 2.90
C SER A 353 -21.25 8.83 2.64
N LYS A 354 -21.33 8.42 1.38
CA LYS A 354 -21.21 7.01 1.01
C LYS A 354 -19.88 6.78 0.33
N GLU A 355 -19.21 5.71 0.72
CA GLU A 355 -18.02 5.19 0.06
C GLU A 355 -18.39 3.99 -0.82
N LEU A 356 -17.70 3.83 -1.94
CA LEU A 356 -17.85 2.68 -2.82
C LEU A 356 -16.89 1.57 -2.40
N VAL A 357 -17.43 0.40 -2.09
CA VAL A 357 -16.66 -0.83 -1.90
C VAL A 357 -16.75 -1.68 -3.15
N ILE A 358 -15.61 -2.17 -3.61
CA ILE A 358 -15.50 -3.10 -4.73
C ILE A 358 -14.78 -4.36 -4.26
N SER A 359 -15.41 -5.51 -4.42
CA SER A 359 -14.79 -6.82 -4.21
C SER A 359 -14.59 -7.52 -5.55
N VAL A 360 -13.36 -7.96 -5.83
CA VAL A 360 -13.03 -8.79 -6.99
C VAL A 360 -12.53 -10.13 -6.48
N THR A 361 -13.15 -11.22 -6.93
CA THR A 361 -12.67 -12.58 -6.64
C THR A 361 -11.98 -13.16 -7.86
N GLU A 362 -10.78 -13.69 -7.67
CA GLU A 362 -9.98 -14.35 -8.71
C GLU A 362 -9.54 -15.74 -8.27
N GLU A 363 -9.65 -16.76 -9.13
CA GLU A 363 -9.11 -18.10 -8.88
C GLU A 363 -7.64 -18.17 -9.32
N LEU A 364 -6.75 -17.57 -8.52
CA LEU A 364 -5.32 -17.62 -8.76
C LEU A 364 -4.73 -18.95 -8.27
N ASN A 365 -4.20 -19.74 -9.19
CA ASN A 365 -3.33 -20.90 -8.86
C ASN A 365 -3.91 -21.83 -7.77
N TYR A 366 -5.17 -22.26 -7.91
CA TYR A 366 -5.87 -23.23 -7.04
C TYR A 366 -6.45 -22.70 -5.71
N GLU A 367 -6.41 -21.39 -5.46
CA GLU A 367 -7.02 -20.77 -4.27
C GLU A 367 -7.75 -19.48 -4.66
N PRO A 368 -9.01 -19.28 -4.23
CA PRO A 368 -9.71 -18.03 -4.46
C PRO A 368 -9.10 -16.92 -3.60
N ILE A 369 -8.79 -15.80 -4.22
CA ILE A 369 -8.39 -14.56 -3.55
C ILE A 369 -9.48 -13.52 -3.83
N GLU A 370 -9.95 -12.85 -2.78
CA GLU A 370 -10.87 -11.72 -2.90
C GLU A 370 -10.12 -10.44 -2.53
N SER A 371 -9.91 -9.55 -3.51
CA SER A 371 -9.38 -8.21 -3.27
C SER A 371 -10.52 -7.23 -3.05
N ILE A 372 -10.46 -6.48 -1.95
CA ILE A 372 -11.48 -5.51 -1.54
C ILE A 372 -10.87 -4.11 -1.54
N TYR A 373 -11.51 -3.19 -2.25
CA TYR A 373 -11.10 -1.80 -2.43
C TYR A 373 -12.17 -0.86 -1.89
N VAL A 374 -11.77 0.15 -1.12
CA VAL A 374 -12.69 1.21 -0.63
C VAL A 374 -12.31 2.55 -1.26
N ILE A 375 -13.27 3.14 -1.97
CA ILE A 375 -13.12 4.37 -2.74
C ILE A 375 -13.99 5.48 -2.14
N SER A 376 -13.41 6.64 -1.91
CA SER A 376 -14.13 7.86 -1.52
C SER A 376 -14.24 8.86 -2.66
N PHE A 377 -15.23 9.73 -2.53
CA PHE A 377 -15.40 10.90 -3.38
C PHE A 377 -15.08 12.17 -2.59
N TYR A 378 -14.15 12.98 -3.08
CA TYR A 378 -13.77 14.23 -2.44
C TYR A 378 -13.41 15.28 -3.50
N GLU A 379 -13.95 16.49 -3.35
CA GLU A 379 -13.72 17.63 -4.26
C GLU A 379 -13.84 17.28 -5.75
N GLY A 380 -14.81 16.44 -6.12
CA GLY A 380 -15.07 16.08 -7.51
C GLY A 380 -14.28 14.86 -8.02
N HIS A 381 -13.37 14.30 -7.23
CA HIS A 381 -12.47 13.22 -7.63
C HIS A 381 -12.63 11.96 -6.79
N LEU A 382 -12.21 10.82 -7.35
CA LEU A 382 -12.23 9.52 -6.69
C LEU A 382 -10.85 9.13 -6.15
N TYR A 383 -10.83 8.70 -4.89
CA TYR A 383 -9.62 8.28 -4.19
C TYR A 383 -9.75 6.85 -3.70
N LEU A 384 -8.76 6.02 -3.97
CA LEU A 384 -8.59 4.75 -3.28
C LEU A 384 -8.04 5.05 -1.88
N ARG A 385 -8.71 4.54 -0.84
CA ARG A 385 -8.42 4.87 0.57
C ARG A 385 -7.96 3.67 1.38
N PHE A 386 -8.49 2.50 1.08
CA PHE A 386 -8.20 1.26 1.78
C PHE A 386 -8.22 0.07 0.82
N VAL A 387 -7.29 -0.86 1.04
CA VAL A 387 -7.20 -2.11 0.27
C VAL A 387 -6.93 -3.26 1.22
N THR A 388 -7.65 -4.36 1.02
CA THR A 388 -7.43 -5.61 1.75
C THR A 388 -7.67 -6.83 0.88
N GLU A 389 -7.18 -7.99 1.32
CA GLU A 389 -7.43 -9.26 0.64
C GLU A 389 -7.95 -10.33 1.60
N SER A 390 -8.83 -11.20 1.09
CA SER A 390 -9.21 -12.47 1.71
C SER A 390 -8.66 -13.63 0.88
N SER A 391 -8.40 -14.76 1.52
CA SER A 391 -7.93 -16.01 0.90
C SER A 391 -8.71 -17.21 1.44
N SER A 392 -8.28 -18.45 1.15
CA SER A 392 -8.89 -19.62 1.80
C SER A 392 -8.48 -19.79 3.26
N ARG A 393 -7.43 -19.09 3.71
CA ARG A 393 -6.89 -19.17 5.07
C ARG A 393 -7.06 -17.91 5.90
N SER A 394 -7.47 -16.81 5.27
CA SER A 394 -7.78 -15.53 5.89
C SER A 394 -9.09 -14.99 5.33
N TYR A 395 -9.89 -14.35 6.17
CA TYR A 395 -11.07 -13.63 5.72
C TYR A 395 -11.01 -12.21 6.27
N VAL A 396 -11.48 -11.27 5.47
CA VAL A 396 -11.72 -9.89 5.88
C VAL A 396 -13.11 -9.52 5.39
N SER A 397 -13.92 -8.98 6.28
CA SER A 397 -15.26 -8.49 5.97
C SER A 397 -15.40 -7.06 6.45
N ILE A 398 -15.98 -6.20 5.63
CA ILE A 398 -16.26 -4.81 5.96
C ILE A 398 -17.78 -4.65 6.14
N GLY A 399 -18.25 -4.10 7.25
CA GLY A 399 -19.64 -3.80 7.53
C GLY A 399 -20.17 -2.63 6.70
N ASP A 400 -21.44 -2.28 6.88
CA ASP A 400 -22.06 -1.12 6.19
C ASP A 400 -21.65 0.22 6.82
N ASN A 401 -21.14 0.19 8.05
CA ASN A 401 -20.68 1.31 8.85
C ASN A 401 -19.15 1.39 8.97
N GLY A 402 -18.42 0.65 8.13
CA GLY A 402 -16.96 0.65 8.16
C GLY A 402 -16.30 -0.27 9.19
N ASP A 403 -17.08 -1.01 10.01
CA ASP A 403 -16.52 -2.05 10.90
C ASP A 403 -15.80 -3.12 10.08
N ILE A 404 -14.64 -3.59 10.54
CA ILE A 404 -13.84 -4.61 9.87
C ILE A 404 -13.66 -5.79 10.80
N TYR A 405 -14.05 -6.97 10.30
CA TYR A 405 -13.81 -8.25 10.95
C TYR A 405 -12.84 -9.07 10.12
N GLY A 406 -11.65 -9.28 10.68
CA GLY A 406 -10.60 -10.08 10.08
C GLY A 406 -10.37 -11.37 10.86
N GLY A 407 -9.75 -12.36 10.21
CA GLY A 407 -9.25 -13.51 10.92
C GLY A 407 -8.71 -14.58 9.99
N GLY A 408 -8.06 -15.58 10.56
CA GLY A 408 -7.45 -16.64 9.77
C GLY A 408 -6.71 -17.67 10.59
N SER A 409 -6.05 -18.58 9.89
CA SER A 409 -5.22 -19.62 10.50
C SER A 409 -3.78 -19.48 10.00
N ALA A 410 -2.86 -19.14 10.91
CA ALA A 410 -1.43 -19.16 10.64
C ALA A 410 -0.89 -20.60 10.66
N SER A 411 -1.41 -21.45 11.53
CA SER A 411 -1.11 -22.89 11.61
C SER A 411 -2.28 -23.68 12.21
N ASP A 412 -2.09 -24.99 12.38
CA ASP A 412 -3.01 -25.86 13.12
C ASP A 412 -3.09 -25.56 14.63
N LEU A 413 -2.18 -24.74 15.14
CA LEU A 413 -2.08 -24.36 16.56
C LEU A 413 -2.26 -22.85 16.80
N ILE A 414 -2.42 -22.06 15.74
CA ILE A 414 -2.50 -20.59 15.80
C ILE A 414 -3.65 -20.12 14.92
N GLU A 415 -4.67 -19.54 15.56
CA GLU A 415 -5.78 -18.82 14.94
C GLU A 415 -5.63 -17.33 15.25
N ILE A 416 -5.91 -16.48 14.27
CA ILE A 416 -5.85 -15.02 14.37
C ILE A 416 -7.27 -14.47 14.20
N ARG A 417 -7.63 -13.46 15.00
CA ARG A 417 -8.86 -12.68 14.85
C ARG A 417 -8.56 -11.21 15.06
N ASP A 418 -9.06 -10.40 14.16
CA ASP A 418 -8.89 -8.95 14.20
C ASP A 418 -10.25 -8.28 14.21
N GLU A 419 -10.37 -7.23 15.03
CA GLU A 419 -11.48 -6.29 14.97
C GLU A 419 -10.90 -4.89 14.76
N ALA A 420 -11.43 -4.20 13.76
CA ALA A 420 -10.96 -2.89 13.33
C ALA A 420 -12.15 -2.08 12.78
N PHE A 421 -11.93 -0.81 12.45
CA PHE A 421 -12.91 0.01 11.76
C PHE A 421 -12.24 1.06 10.88
N LEU A 422 -12.99 1.56 9.90
CA LEU A 422 -12.68 2.76 9.13
C LEU A 422 -13.43 3.93 9.76
N ASP A 423 -12.73 5.01 10.11
CA ASP A 423 -13.38 6.22 10.60
C ASP A 423 -14.06 7.02 9.48
N SER A 424 -14.63 8.18 9.79
CA SER A 424 -15.29 9.06 8.80
C SER A 424 -14.36 9.54 7.68
N ASP A 425 -13.05 9.55 7.93
CA ASP A 425 -12.05 9.92 6.93
C ASP A 425 -11.48 8.67 6.23
N ILE A 426 -11.98 7.47 6.55
CA ILE A 426 -11.56 6.16 6.01
C ILE A 426 -10.12 5.85 6.44
N ILE A 427 -9.73 6.30 7.62
CA ILE A 427 -8.50 5.89 8.28
C ILE A 427 -8.79 4.59 9.03
N PHE A 428 -7.92 3.60 8.84
CA PHE A 428 -8.02 2.30 9.49
C PHE A 428 -7.53 2.36 10.94
N HIS A 429 -8.33 1.84 11.86
CA HIS A 429 -8.02 1.74 13.29
C HIS A 429 -8.24 0.31 13.78
N TYR A 430 -7.25 -0.27 14.47
CA TYR A 430 -7.48 -1.51 15.21
C TYR A 430 -8.28 -1.21 16.49
N VAL A 431 -9.28 -2.04 16.74
CA VAL A 431 -9.84 -2.19 18.10
C VAL A 431 -8.95 -3.15 18.86
N TYR A 432 -8.69 -4.34 18.29
CA TYR A 432 -7.71 -5.28 18.81
C TYR A 432 -7.22 -6.25 17.72
N GLN A 433 -6.07 -6.86 17.97
CA GLN A 433 -5.62 -8.08 17.30
C GLN A 433 -5.55 -9.21 18.32
N LEU A 434 -6.00 -10.41 17.96
CA LEU A 434 -6.01 -11.57 18.84
C LEU A 434 -5.31 -12.75 18.17
N GLU A 435 -4.28 -13.28 18.82
CA GLU A 435 -3.67 -14.55 18.47
C GLU A 435 -4.01 -15.62 19.52
N MET A 436 -4.69 -16.68 19.10
CA MET A 436 -5.04 -17.82 19.93
C MET A 436 -4.01 -18.93 19.71
N VAL A 437 -3.05 -19.03 20.63
CA VAL A 437 -1.88 -19.90 20.50
C VAL A 437 -2.02 -21.12 21.40
N SER A 438 -1.95 -22.32 20.83
CA SER A 438 -2.20 -23.57 21.56
C SER A 438 -0.99 -24.50 21.62
N GLY A 439 -0.87 -25.24 22.72
CA GLY A 439 0.07 -26.35 22.85
C GLY A 439 1.53 -25.95 22.59
N GLU A 440 2.22 -26.70 21.72
CA GLU A 440 3.66 -26.49 21.49
C GLU A 440 4.01 -25.16 20.82
N ALA A 441 3.07 -24.52 20.10
CA ALA A 441 3.27 -23.22 19.48
C ALA A 441 3.56 -22.11 20.51
N LEU A 442 3.13 -22.29 21.77
CA LEU A 442 3.42 -21.35 22.85
C LEU A 442 4.92 -21.14 23.10
N LYS A 443 5.78 -22.08 22.69
CA LYS A 443 7.24 -21.91 22.84
C LYS A 443 7.84 -20.84 21.93
N ASP A 444 7.20 -20.58 20.79
CA ASP A 444 7.67 -19.54 19.86
C ASP A 444 7.39 -18.15 20.43
N TYR A 445 6.31 -18.01 21.21
CA TYR A 445 5.91 -16.79 21.90
C TYR A 445 6.59 -16.60 23.26
N PHE A 446 6.90 -17.70 23.95
CA PHE A 446 7.57 -17.69 25.25
C PHE A 446 8.91 -18.44 25.22
N PRO A 447 9.90 -18.01 24.40
CA PRO A 447 11.12 -18.79 24.12
C PRO A 447 12.05 -18.94 25.33
N ASN A 448 11.86 -18.14 26.37
CA ASN A 448 12.66 -18.18 27.60
C ASN A 448 12.09 -19.11 28.68
N VAL A 449 10.92 -19.71 28.43
CA VAL A 449 10.25 -20.63 29.36
C VAL A 449 10.71 -22.05 29.06
N ASN A 450 11.38 -22.68 30.04
CA ASN A 450 11.97 -24.01 29.87
C ASN A 450 10.98 -25.16 30.11
N ASP A 451 9.84 -24.87 30.74
CA ASP A 451 8.80 -25.86 30.99
C ASP A 451 7.99 -26.10 29.71
N GLU A 452 7.41 -27.30 29.60
CA GLU A 452 6.63 -27.70 28.44
C GLU A 452 5.18 -27.23 28.61
N PRO A 453 4.59 -26.55 27.61
CA PRO A 453 3.17 -26.19 27.66
C PRO A 453 2.30 -27.45 27.63
N GLU A 454 1.20 -27.45 28.38
CA GLU A 454 0.21 -28.52 28.26
C GLU A 454 -0.48 -28.52 26.89
N GLU A 455 -0.81 -29.70 26.38
CA GLU A 455 -1.47 -29.89 25.07
C GLU A 455 -2.81 -29.16 24.94
N LEU A 456 -3.53 -28.97 26.05
CA LEU A 456 -4.84 -28.30 26.09
C LEU A 456 -4.78 -26.84 26.53
N LEU A 457 -3.58 -26.33 26.82
CA LEU A 457 -3.39 -24.92 27.16
C LEU A 457 -3.42 -24.10 25.87
N THR A 458 -4.25 -23.07 25.89
CA THR A 458 -4.29 -22.02 24.87
C THR A 458 -4.11 -20.69 25.56
N ILE A 459 -3.23 -19.83 25.05
CA ILE A 459 -3.10 -18.45 25.53
C ILE A 459 -3.61 -17.55 24.41
N TYR A 460 -4.58 -16.71 24.77
CA TYR A 460 -5.12 -15.66 23.91
C TYR A 460 -4.23 -14.44 24.13
N ILE A 461 -3.55 -14.00 23.09
CA ILE A 461 -2.62 -12.88 23.11
C ILE A 461 -3.31 -11.73 22.38
N TYR A 462 -3.78 -10.74 23.16
CA TYR A 462 -4.42 -9.54 22.64
C TYR A 462 -3.39 -8.44 22.47
N THR A 463 -3.39 -7.77 21.33
CA THR A 463 -2.69 -6.50 21.12
C THR A 463 -3.73 -5.39 21.04
N ILE A 464 -3.72 -4.49 22.02
CA ILE A 464 -4.63 -3.33 22.12
C ILE A 464 -3.76 -2.10 22.38
N ASP A 465 -3.90 -1.07 21.55
CA ASP A 465 -3.08 0.17 21.61
C ASP A 465 -1.57 -0.07 21.64
N GLY A 466 -1.10 -1.15 21.01
CA GLY A 466 0.31 -1.55 20.98
C GLY A 466 0.83 -2.21 22.27
N GLU A 467 -0.04 -2.50 23.23
CA GLU A 467 0.27 -3.29 24.42
C GLU A 467 -0.26 -4.73 24.30
N GLU A 468 0.55 -5.70 24.75
CA GLU A 468 0.20 -7.12 24.72
C GLU A 468 -0.39 -7.60 26.05
N TYR A 469 -1.52 -8.29 25.97
CA TYR A 469 -2.23 -8.88 27.10
C TYR A 469 -2.45 -10.37 26.90
N HIS A 470 -2.23 -11.17 27.95
CA HIS A 470 -2.25 -12.63 27.88
C HIS A 470 -3.40 -13.19 28.70
N VAL A 471 -4.38 -13.84 28.07
CA VAL A 471 -5.50 -14.49 28.75
C VAL A 471 -5.41 -16.02 28.58
N PRO A 472 -5.20 -16.78 29.66
CA PRO A 472 -5.04 -18.22 29.59
C PRO A 472 -6.39 -18.96 29.59
N TYR A 473 -6.55 -19.87 28.65
CA TYR A 473 -7.69 -20.76 28.49
C TYR A 473 -7.26 -22.23 28.55
N TYR A 474 -8.08 -23.06 29.16
CA TYR A 474 -7.94 -24.51 29.07
C TYR A 474 -9.05 -25.09 28.19
N ASN A 475 -8.66 -25.86 27.17
CA ASN A 475 -9.59 -26.49 26.22
C ASN A 475 -10.55 -25.49 25.53
N PHE A 476 -10.11 -24.24 25.27
CA PHE A 476 -10.89 -23.17 24.61
C PHE A 476 -12.24 -22.80 25.27
N GLU A 477 -12.59 -23.39 26.42
CA GLU A 477 -13.92 -23.29 27.02
C GLU A 477 -13.91 -22.68 28.44
N GLU A 478 -12.80 -22.82 29.17
CA GLU A 478 -12.69 -22.34 30.56
C GLU A 478 -11.48 -21.41 30.72
N VAL A 479 -11.73 -20.15 31.10
CA VAL A 479 -10.69 -19.21 31.55
C VAL A 479 -10.02 -19.81 32.77
N THR A 480 -8.69 -19.87 32.75
CA THR A 480 -7.91 -20.44 33.86
C THR A 480 -7.65 -19.37 34.91
N ASP A 481 -8.12 -19.59 36.15
CA ASP A 481 -7.82 -18.72 37.29
C ASP A 481 -6.40 -18.97 37.84
N GLU A 482 -5.79 -18.00 38.54
CA GLU A 482 -4.46 -18.14 39.20
C GLU A 482 -4.27 -19.44 40.00
N GLY A 483 -5.35 -19.95 40.61
CA GLY A 483 -5.35 -21.18 41.39
C GLY A 483 -5.13 -22.45 40.56
N GLU A 484 -5.29 -22.37 39.25
CA GLU A 484 -5.24 -23.48 38.29
C GLU A 484 -4.07 -23.34 37.31
N TYR A 485 -3.22 -22.33 37.50
CA TYR A 485 -2.05 -22.09 36.64
C TYR A 485 -1.17 -23.32 36.58
N THR A 486 -0.79 -23.65 35.36
CA THR A 486 0.06 -24.78 35.05
C THR A 486 1.51 -24.51 35.43
N ASP A 487 2.38 -25.53 35.35
CA ASP A 487 3.81 -25.31 35.63
C ASP A 487 4.43 -24.38 34.57
N PHE A 488 3.97 -24.48 33.32
CA PHE A 488 4.33 -23.57 32.24
C PHE A 488 3.97 -22.11 32.55
N MET A 489 2.72 -21.85 32.95
CA MET A 489 2.27 -20.49 33.25
C MET A 489 3.01 -19.86 34.44
N LYS A 490 3.28 -20.64 35.50
CA LYS A 490 4.11 -20.15 36.62
C LYS A 490 5.52 -19.79 36.15
N ALA A 491 6.08 -20.57 35.23
CA ALA A 491 7.39 -20.27 34.65
C ALA A 491 7.35 -19.00 33.77
N CYS A 492 6.24 -18.73 33.06
CA CYS A 492 6.02 -17.45 32.37
C CYS A 492 6.02 -16.26 33.35
N GLU A 493 5.31 -16.36 34.47
CA GLU A 493 5.30 -15.32 35.51
C GLU A 493 6.69 -15.06 36.09
N GLU A 494 7.50 -16.11 36.29
CA GLU A 494 8.89 -15.97 36.74
C GLU A 494 9.78 -15.22 35.73
N GLN A 495 9.41 -15.22 34.44
CA GLN A 495 10.05 -14.42 33.40
C GLN A 495 9.44 -13.01 33.25
N GLY A 496 8.44 -12.66 34.05
CA GLY A 496 7.82 -11.34 34.05
C GLY A 496 6.60 -11.20 33.13
N ILE A 497 6.06 -12.30 32.60
CA ILE A 497 4.80 -12.29 31.86
C ILE A 497 3.64 -12.21 32.83
N SER A 498 2.75 -11.23 32.65
CA SER A 498 1.51 -11.11 33.41
C SER A 498 0.33 -11.66 32.62
N PHE A 499 -0.57 -12.34 33.32
CA PHE A 499 -1.82 -12.84 32.77
C PHE A 499 -2.99 -11.94 33.22
N SER A 500 -3.85 -11.58 32.27
CA SER A 500 -5.07 -10.79 32.48
C SER A 500 -6.29 -11.71 32.56
N SER A 501 -7.38 -11.21 33.14
CA SER A 501 -8.69 -11.88 33.01
C SER A 501 -9.38 -11.44 31.72
N GLN A 502 -10.34 -12.25 31.22
CA GLN A 502 -11.15 -11.84 30.07
C GLN A 502 -11.99 -10.59 30.39
N GLU A 503 -12.46 -10.43 31.64
CA GLU A 503 -13.23 -9.25 32.08
C GLU A 503 -12.41 -7.96 31.95
N ASP A 504 -11.11 -8.01 32.28
CA ASP A 504 -10.22 -6.85 32.11
C ASP A 504 -10.05 -6.47 30.63
N ILE A 505 -9.99 -7.47 29.73
CA ILE A 505 -9.89 -7.23 28.28
C ILE A 505 -11.20 -6.67 27.72
N ASP A 506 -12.33 -7.23 28.12
CA ASP A 506 -13.64 -6.75 27.68
C ASP A 506 -13.87 -5.30 28.13
N GLU A 507 -13.45 -4.93 29.35
CA GLU A 507 -13.48 -3.53 29.83
C GLU A 507 -12.59 -2.61 28.98
N LEU A 508 -11.40 -3.07 28.56
CA LEU A 508 -10.50 -2.29 27.68
C LEU A 508 -11.06 -2.07 26.28
N ILE A 509 -11.77 -3.06 25.72
CA ILE A 509 -12.37 -2.97 24.38
C ILE A 509 -13.60 -2.04 24.37
N GLU A 510 -14.33 -1.93 25.49
CA GLU A 510 -15.53 -1.09 25.60
C GLU A 510 -15.24 0.41 25.91
N GLU A 511 -14.03 0.76 26.35
CA GLU A 511 -13.61 2.15 26.65
C GLU A 511 -13.38 3.01 25.40
#